data_AF-A0ABD2Z0W4-F1
#
_entry.id   AF-A0ABD2Z0W4-F1
#
_cell.length_a   1.000
_cell.length_b   1.000
_cell.length_c   1.000
_cell.angle_alpha   90.00
_cell.angle_beta   90.00
_cell.angle_gamma   90.00
#
_symmetry.space_group_name_H-M   'P 1'
#
loop_
_entity.id
_entity.type
_entity.pdbx_description
1 polymer ?
#
loop_
_entity_poly.entity_id
_entity_poly.type
_entity_poly.pdbx_seq_one_letter_code
_entity_poly.pdbx_strand_id
1 'polypeptide(L)'
;MVTRKRPTDDMFAGGLGLHRYVKTHYHTQIEKIVDSSLIRALKDEAPEVKKMWEAAIGELIELGILCTQDSPSMRPTMLDAADDLDRLKKYLSGDTTATFASSLGISSSTISSD
;
A
#
# COMPACT_ATOMS: atom_id res chain seq x y z
N MET A 1 4.92 10.77 0.30
CA MET A 1 4.16 9.53 0.05
C MET A 1 4.93 8.33 0.57
N VAL A 2 4.23 7.21 0.76
CA VAL A 2 4.56 6.03 1.59
C VAL A 2 6.05 5.68 1.67
N THR A 3 6.77 5.59 0.55
CA THR A 3 8.16 5.10 0.55
C THR A 3 9.24 6.18 0.72
N ARG A 4 8.90 7.44 0.38
CA ARG A 4 9.84 8.58 0.21
C ARG A 4 11.05 8.30 -0.73
N LYS A 5 11.02 7.23 -1.51
CA LYS A 5 12.03 6.91 -2.54
C LYS A 5 11.59 7.43 -3.89
N ARG A 6 12.51 7.90 -4.72
CA ARG A 6 12.21 8.34 -6.09
C ARG A 6 12.43 7.16 -7.05
N PRO A 7 11.59 6.99 -8.08
CA PRO A 7 11.82 5.97 -9.11
C PRO A 7 13.18 6.09 -9.83
N THR A 8 13.79 7.28 -9.78
CA THR A 8 15.07 7.61 -10.40
C THR A 8 16.26 7.56 -9.43
N ASP A 9 16.07 7.13 -8.17
CA ASP A 9 17.19 6.96 -7.25
C ASP A 9 18.12 5.83 -7.75
N ASP A 10 19.44 5.99 -7.58
CA ASP A 10 20.47 5.09 -8.12
C ASP A 10 20.27 3.62 -7.71
N MET A 11 19.64 3.38 -6.55
CA MET A 11 19.34 2.02 -6.06
C MET A 11 18.38 1.23 -6.97
N PHE A 12 17.69 1.90 -7.90
CA PHE A 12 16.78 1.29 -8.86
C PHE A 12 17.37 1.18 -10.27
N ALA A 13 18.66 1.47 -10.44
CA ALA A 13 19.38 1.22 -11.68
C ALA A 13 19.39 -0.27 -12.04
N GLY A 14 19.51 -0.59 -13.33
CA GLY A 14 19.63 -1.99 -13.79
C GLY A 14 18.34 -2.81 -13.80
N GLY A 15 17.17 -2.17 -13.85
CA GLY A 15 15.87 -2.84 -14.01
C GLY A 15 15.22 -3.31 -12.70
N LEU A 16 15.78 -2.92 -11.55
CA LEU A 16 15.18 -3.04 -10.22
C LEU A 16 14.29 -1.82 -9.92
N GLY A 17 13.38 -1.47 -10.84
CA GLY A 17 12.53 -0.28 -10.71
C GLY A 17 11.71 -0.27 -9.41
N LEU A 18 11.31 0.93 -8.96
CA LEU A 18 10.56 1.12 -7.71
C LEU A 18 9.30 0.23 -7.61
N HIS A 19 8.54 0.07 -8.70
CA HIS A 19 7.39 -0.84 -8.73
C HIS A 19 7.78 -2.26 -8.30
N ARG A 20 8.82 -2.83 -8.92
CA ARG A 20 9.27 -4.19 -8.67
C ARG A 20 9.82 -4.34 -7.25
N TYR A 21 10.60 -3.37 -6.78
CA TYR A 21 11.07 -3.32 -5.40
C TYR A 21 9.90 -3.37 -4.40
N VAL A 22 8.90 -2.51 -4.57
CA VAL A 22 7.73 -2.45 -3.70
C VAL A 22 6.93 -3.76 -3.77
N LYS A 23 6.65 -4.27 -4.97
CA LYS A 23 5.89 -5.52 -5.17
C LYS A 23 6.57 -6.73 -4.52
N THR A 24 7.90 -6.83 -4.58
CA THR A 24 8.66 -7.94 -3.98
C THR A 24 8.69 -7.87 -2.45
N HIS A 25 8.75 -6.67 -1.87
CA HIS A 25 8.88 -6.51 -0.42
C HIS A 25 7.55 -6.32 0.32
N TYR A 26 6.46 -6.00 -0.38
CA TYR A 26 5.17 -5.65 0.24
C TYR A 26 4.66 -6.72 1.22
N HIS A 27 4.75 -7.99 0.86
CA HIS A 27 4.21 -9.09 1.67
C HIS A 27 5.14 -9.56 2.80
N THR A 28 6.45 -9.29 2.72
CA THR A 28 7.43 -9.88 3.64
C THR A 28 8.16 -8.87 4.50
N GLN A 29 8.35 -7.65 4.00
CA GLN A 29 9.27 -6.65 4.53
C GLN A 29 8.74 -5.23 4.27
N ILE A 30 7.51 -4.97 4.72
CA ILE A 30 6.84 -3.67 4.50
C ILE A 30 7.61 -2.52 5.15
N GLU A 31 8.31 -2.78 6.25
CA GLU A 31 9.18 -1.84 6.95
C GLU A 31 10.37 -1.35 6.13
N LYS A 32 10.80 -2.12 5.10
CA LYS A 32 11.84 -1.68 4.15
C LYS A 32 11.30 -0.74 3.07
N ILE A 33 10.00 -0.80 2.83
CA ILE A 33 9.32 0.01 1.83
C ILE A 33 8.90 1.33 2.44
N VAL A 34 8.25 1.28 3.60
CA VAL A 34 7.66 2.44 4.27
C VAL A 34 8.75 3.40 4.76
N ASP A 35 8.52 4.69 4.58
CA ASP A 35 9.41 5.73 5.06
C ASP A 35 9.55 5.70 6.59
N SER A 36 10.79 5.80 7.06
CA SER A 36 11.10 5.71 8.49
C SER A 36 10.50 6.85 9.33
N SER A 37 10.23 8.02 8.74
CA SER A 37 9.56 9.10 9.47
C SER A 37 8.08 8.80 9.72
N LEU A 38 7.42 8.05 8.81
CA LEU A 38 6.06 7.54 9.05
C LEU A 38 6.06 6.51 10.17
N ILE A 39 6.99 5.55 10.14
CA ILE A 39 7.12 4.54 11.21
C ILE A 39 7.36 5.22 12.57
N ARG A 40 8.22 6.25 12.61
CA ARG A 40 8.50 7.00 13.84
C ARG A 40 7.28 7.77 14.33
N ALA A 41 6.51 8.39 13.44
CA ALA A 41 5.29 9.12 13.80
C ALA A 41 4.26 8.19 14.46
N LEU A 42 4.22 6.92 14.06
CA LEU A 42 3.29 5.93 14.60
C LEU A 42 3.73 5.32 15.92
N LYS A 43 4.98 5.48 16.35
CA LYS A 43 5.53 4.73 17.49
C LYS A 43 4.76 4.99 18.79
N ASP A 44 4.38 6.24 19.02
CA ASP A 44 3.76 6.70 20.28
C ASP A 44 2.22 6.85 20.17
N GLU A 45 1.64 6.45 19.04
CA GLU A 45 0.19 6.51 18.82
C GLU A 45 -0.57 5.36 19.49
N ALA A 46 -1.87 5.59 19.70
CA ALA A 46 -2.79 4.60 20.25
C ALA A 46 -2.89 3.35 19.33
N PRO A 47 -3.14 2.15 19.88
CA PRO A 47 -3.25 0.91 19.10
C PRO A 47 -4.28 0.99 17.96
N GLU A 48 -5.38 1.70 18.17
CA GLU A 48 -6.45 1.90 17.18
C GLU A 48 -5.97 2.74 16.00
N VAL A 49 -5.24 3.82 16.30
CA VAL A 49 -4.63 4.70 15.29
C VAL A 49 -3.58 3.94 14.50
N LYS A 50 -2.74 3.12 15.15
CA LYS A 50 -1.76 2.26 14.48
C LYS A 50 -2.41 1.33 13.47
N LYS A 51 -3.49 0.64 13.85
CA LYS A 51 -4.25 -0.25 12.94
C LYS A 51 -4.84 0.49 11.74
N MET A 52 -5.40 1.68 11.97
CA MET A 52 -5.91 2.53 10.87
C MET A 52 -4.81 2.91 9.88
N TRP A 53 -3.62 3.26 10.40
CA TRP A 53 -2.47 3.59 9.56
C TRP A 53 -1.91 2.38 8.81
N GLU A 54 -1.85 1.22 9.44
CA GLU A 54 -1.46 -0.03 8.77
C GLU A 54 -2.39 -0.34 7.60
N ALA A 55 -3.70 -0.21 7.79
CA ALA A 55 -4.69 -0.35 6.73
C ALA A 55 -4.47 0.69 5.61
N ALA A 56 -4.32 1.97 5.97
CA ALA A 56 -4.09 3.04 5.01
C ALA A 56 -2.81 2.84 4.18
N ILE A 57 -1.71 2.46 4.83
CA ILE A 57 -0.43 2.20 4.16
C ILE A 57 -0.53 0.99 3.24
N GLY A 58 -1.16 -0.10 3.70
CA GLY A 58 -1.36 -1.30 2.89
C GLY A 58 -2.13 -1.00 1.61
N GLU A 59 -3.27 -0.34 1.73
CA GLU A 59 -4.13 0.00 0.58
C GLU A 59 -3.46 0.97 -0.39
N LEU A 60 -2.73 1.98 0.12
CA LEU A 60 -1.97 2.88 -0.75
C LEU A 60 -0.85 2.17 -1.50
N ILE A 61 -0.22 1.15 -0.90
CA ILE A 61 0.81 0.34 -1.58
C ILE A 61 0.16 -0.54 -2.65
N GLU A 62 -0.92 -1.24 -2.32
CA GLU A 62 -1.64 -2.12 -3.24
C GLU A 62 -2.16 -1.34 -4.46
N LEU A 63 -2.85 -0.23 -4.22
CA LEU A 63 -3.32 0.66 -5.29
C LEU A 63 -2.13 1.20 -6.11
N GLY A 64 -1.03 1.57 -5.46
CA GLY A 64 0.20 2.01 -6.12
C GLY A 64 0.78 0.94 -7.06
N ILE A 65 0.83 -0.32 -6.64
CA ILE A 65 1.28 -1.45 -7.46
C ILE A 65 0.37 -1.63 -8.67
N LEU A 66 -0.95 -1.56 -8.48
CA LEU A 66 -1.92 -1.74 -9.57
C LEU A 66 -1.89 -0.60 -10.59
N CYS A 67 -1.82 0.65 -10.14
CA CYS A 67 -1.67 1.83 -11.00
C CYS A 67 -0.38 1.81 -11.82
N THR A 68 0.65 1.09 -11.36
CA THR A 68 1.98 1.06 -12.00
C THR A 68 2.30 -0.26 -12.69
N GLN A 69 1.32 -1.12 -12.95
CA GLN A 69 1.51 -2.37 -13.72
C GLN A 69 2.14 -2.09 -15.08
N ASP A 70 3.01 -2.99 -15.56
CA ASP A 70 3.68 -2.81 -16.84
C ASP A 70 2.69 -2.76 -18.01
N SER A 71 1.69 -3.66 -18.00
CA SER A 71 0.62 -3.64 -19.00
C SER A 71 -0.41 -2.54 -18.70
N PRO A 72 -0.67 -1.61 -19.65
CA PRO A 72 -1.70 -0.60 -19.48
C PRO A 72 -3.11 -1.18 -19.25
N SER A 73 -3.41 -2.33 -19.84
CA SER A 73 -4.73 -2.99 -19.72
C SER A 73 -5.01 -3.57 -18.34
N MET A 74 -3.99 -3.74 -17.49
CA MET A 74 -4.13 -4.23 -16.12
C MET A 74 -4.23 -3.10 -15.09
N ARG A 75 -4.10 -1.84 -15.52
CA ARG A 75 -4.18 -0.69 -14.63
C ARG A 75 -5.65 -0.31 -14.42
N PRO A 76 -6.06 0.05 -13.20
CA PRO A 76 -7.38 0.61 -12.96
C PRO A 76 -7.55 1.92 -13.73
N THR A 77 -8.79 2.31 -14.01
CA THR A 77 -9.05 3.66 -14.48
C THR A 77 -8.82 4.66 -13.34
N MET A 78 -8.64 5.94 -13.67
CA MET A 78 -8.53 6.97 -12.63
C MET A 78 -9.82 7.12 -11.81
N LEU A 79 -10.98 6.72 -12.36
CA LEU A 79 -12.24 6.69 -11.63
C LEU A 79 -12.21 5.58 -10.57
N ASP A 80 -11.81 4.37 -10.95
CA ASP A 80 -11.69 3.24 -10.02
C ASP A 80 -10.69 3.56 -8.89
N ALA A 81 -9.54 4.15 -9.24
CA ALA A 81 -8.54 4.55 -8.25
C ALA A 81 -9.05 5.65 -7.30
N ALA A 82 -9.84 6.60 -7.79
CA ALA A 82 -10.45 7.63 -6.96
C ALA A 82 -11.53 7.05 -6.04
N ASP A 83 -12.35 6.13 -6.54
CA ASP A 83 -13.39 5.44 -5.77
C ASP A 83 -12.78 4.60 -4.63
N ASP A 84 -11.68 3.88 -4.89
CA ASP A 84 -10.97 3.14 -3.85
C ASP A 84 -10.36 4.06 -2.77
N LEU A 85 -9.80 5.20 -3.18
CA LEU A 85 -9.31 6.20 -2.23
C LEU A 85 -10.44 6.85 -1.40
N ASP A 86 -11.61 7.09 -1.99
CA ASP A 86 -12.79 7.61 -1.29
C ASP A 86 -13.34 6.59 -0.27
N ARG A 87 -13.39 5.31 -0.65
CA ARG A 87 -13.73 4.21 0.26
C ARG A 87 -12.76 4.14 1.43
N LEU A 88 -11.45 4.25 1.16
CA LEU A 88 -10.43 4.21 2.20
C LEU A 88 -10.59 5.40 3.16
N LYS A 89 -10.82 6.59 2.60
CA LYS A 89 -11.08 7.80 3.40
C LYS A 89 -12.29 7.62 4.33
N LYS A 90 -13.41 7.11 3.83
CA LYS A 90 -14.63 6.87 4.64
C LYS A 90 -14.39 5.86 5.74
N TYR A 91 -13.66 4.78 5.45
CA TYR A 91 -13.27 3.77 6.44
C TYR A 91 -12.44 4.40 7.57
N LEU A 92 -11.44 5.22 7.21
CA LEU A 92 -10.56 5.89 8.19
C LEU A 92 -11.29 6.97 9.01
N SER A 93 -12.31 7.61 8.46
CA SER A 93 -13.16 8.57 9.20
C SER A 93 -14.11 7.89 10.21
N GLY A 94 -14.22 6.56 10.19
CA GLY A 94 -15.17 5.83 11.02
C GLY A 94 -16.61 5.88 10.51
N ASP A 95 -16.83 6.34 9.27
CA ASP A 95 -18.17 6.45 8.67
C ASP A 95 -18.78 5.08 8.31
N THR A 96 -18.03 3.98 8.49
CA THR A 96 -18.44 2.64 8.04
C THR A 96 -17.93 1.56 9.01
N THR A 97 -18.84 0.75 9.55
CA THR A 97 -18.54 -0.46 10.37
C THR A 97 -18.13 -1.68 9.54
N ALA A 98 -18.02 -1.54 8.22
CA ALA A 98 -17.65 -2.62 7.31
C ALA A 98 -16.12 -2.77 7.20
N THR A 99 -15.66 -4.01 7.20
CA THR A 99 -14.30 -4.40 6.84
C THR A 99 -13.94 -3.79 5.48
N PHE A 100 -12.87 -2.99 5.42
CA PHE A 100 -12.32 -2.56 4.14
C PHE A 100 -11.80 -3.82 3.42
N ALA A 101 -12.49 -4.23 2.37
CA ALA A 101 -12.03 -5.27 1.47
C ALA A 101 -11.63 -4.56 0.18
N SER A 102 -10.33 -4.58 -0.14
CA SER A 102 -9.81 -3.98 -1.36
C SER A 102 -10.53 -4.57 -2.58
N SER A 103 -11.15 -3.70 -3.39
CA SER A 103 -11.89 -4.05 -4.60
C SER A 103 -11.03 -4.75 -5.65
N LEU A 104 -9.71 -4.59 -5.52
CA LEU A 104 -8.72 -4.89 -6.56
C LEU A 104 -7.99 -6.23 -6.37
N GLY A 105 -8.33 -6.99 -5.33
CA GLY A 105 -8.14 -8.44 -5.31
C GLY A 105 -6.69 -8.94 -5.23
N ILE A 106 -5.82 -8.37 -4.39
CA ILE A 106 -4.63 -9.10 -3.92
C ILE A 106 -4.94 -9.69 -2.55
N SER A 107 -5.61 -10.84 -2.55
CA SER A 107 -5.87 -11.58 -1.32
C SER A 107 -4.55 -11.97 -0.63
N SER A 108 -4.40 -11.53 0.61
CA SER A 108 -3.38 -11.99 1.55
C SER A 108 -3.46 -13.52 1.65
N SER A 109 -2.51 -14.21 1.02
CA SER A 109 -2.43 -15.66 1.11
C SER A 109 -1.86 -16.00 2.49
N THR A 110 -2.74 -16.37 3.42
CA THR A 110 -2.33 -17.01 4.67
C THR A 110 -1.61 -18.30 4.32
N ILE A 111 -0.29 -18.32 4.49
CA ILE A 111 0.45 -19.57 4.53
C ILE A 111 0.06 -20.30 5.82
N SER A 112 -0.76 -21.32 5.69
CA SER A 112 -0.93 -22.35 6.71
C SER A 112 0.40 -23.11 6.83
N SER A 113 1.08 -22.96 7.97
CA SER A 113 2.16 -23.87 8.36
C SER A 113 1.53 -25.12 8.98
N ASP A 114 1.82 -26.26 8.38
CA ASP A 114 1.78 -27.58 9.03
C ASP A 114 3.16 -27.86 9.64
#